data_AF-A0A6P8CLU7-F1
#
_entry.id   AF-A0A6P8CLU7-F1
#
_cell.length_a   1.000
_cell.length_b   1.000
_cell.length_c   1.000
_cell.angle_alpha   90.00
_cell.angle_beta   90.00
_cell.angle_gamma   90.00
#
_symmetry.space_group_name_H-M   'P 1'
#
loop_
_entity.id
_entity.type
_entity.pdbx_description
1 polymer ?
#
loop_
_entity_poly.entity_id
_entity_poly.type
_entity_poly.pdbx_seq_one_letter_code
_entity_poly.pdbx_strand_id
1 'polypeptide(L)'
;MASSSSSNAFRHARSNSLPSRAHPVISKLDEALSGLRTSETTCSSSSSVTCKVNDLQDLHGCVDQLLLLPLVQQSFTQEWHSRWADELLDGSLWLLDLCSTAKNSLLQSKEALQELQSSMRRRKAGESMLDNEIQKYLSVRKSVRKAMKKAISCLKARKDDSTSSALIKDDEAAAFVTLLKEVEGATTAVFESVFCLISGARQPGSSSAWSFISKVTLKRRAASSEVDLNGFNKQDMALESLMSHKTGKVHDLTQVQQLQDGLKNLNLDIQDLEEGLESLHRRLIKSRVSLLNIINH
;
A
#
# COMPACT_ATOMS: atom_id res chain seq x y z
N MET A 1 -65.83 -21.69 55.85
CA MET A 1 -65.88 -20.45 55.04
C MET A 1 -64.61 -20.40 54.22
N ALA A 2 -64.76 -20.28 52.91
CA ALA A 2 -63.70 -20.35 51.92
C ALA A 2 -63.10 -18.97 51.63
N SER A 3 -61.79 -18.95 51.38
CA SER A 3 -61.05 -18.03 50.49
C SER A 3 -59.55 -18.31 50.67
N SER A 4 -58.90 -19.06 49.78
CA SER A 4 -58.22 -18.57 48.55
C SER A 4 -57.19 -17.48 48.90
N SER A 5 -55.89 -17.62 48.64
CA SER A 5 -55.36 -17.64 47.28
C SER A 5 -53.89 -18.05 47.26
N SER A 6 -53.55 -19.01 46.40
CA SER A 6 -52.19 -19.31 45.96
C SER A 6 -51.71 -18.25 44.97
N SER A 7 -50.70 -17.45 45.33
CA SER A 7 -49.99 -16.60 44.37
C SER A 7 -48.87 -17.40 43.72
N ASN A 8 -49.20 -18.09 42.62
CA ASN A 8 -48.22 -18.48 41.62
C ASN A 8 -47.62 -17.22 41.01
N ALA A 9 -46.49 -16.75 41.54
CA ALA A 9 -45.66 -15.77 40.86
C ALA A 9 -44.99 -16.49 39.68
N PHE A 10 -45.61 -16.40 38.50
CA PHE A 10 -44.97 -16.72 37.23
C PHE A 10 -43.65 -15.93 37.15
N ARG A 11 -42.53 -16.63 37.30
CA ARG A 11 -41.22 -16.08 36.95
C ARG A 11 -41.24 -15.89 35.44
N HIS A 12 -41.36 -14.65 34.98
CA HIS A 12 -41.02 -14.31 33.61
C HIS A 12 -39.56 -14.71 33.39
N ALA A 13 -39.36 -15.79 32.66
CA ALA A 13 -38.09 -16.09 32.02
C ALA A 13 -37.79 -14.91 31.08
N ARG A 14 -37.00 -13.95 31.57
CA ARG A 14 -36.42 -12.91 30.72
C ARG A 14 -35.49 -13.63 29.76
N SER A 15 -35.86 -13.63 28.49
CA SER A 15 -35.02 -14.11 27.39
C SER A 15 -33.66 -13.41 27.51
N ASN A 16 -32.63 -14.18 27.84
CA ASN A 16 -31.26 -13.70 27.71
C ASN A 16 -30.98 -13.61 26.21
N SER A 17 -31.17 -12.43 25.62
CA SER A 17 -30.62 -12.14 24.31
C SER A 17 -29.11 -12.31 24.41
N LEU A 18 -28.60 -13.42 23.87
CA LEU A 18 -27.18 -13.55 23.58
C LEU A 18 -26.77 -12.35 22.74
N PRO A 19 -25.58 -11.77 22.94
CA PRO A 19 -25.10 -10.70 22.07
C PRO A 19 -25.20 -11.21 20.62
N SER A 20 -25.81 -10.40 19.74
CA SER A 20 -25.99 -10.77 18.33
C SER A 20 -24.63 -11.17 17.77
N ARG A 21 -24.50 -12.43 17.34
CA ARG A 21 -23.28 -12.92 16.71
C ARG A 21 -23.02 -12.05 15.49
N ALA A 22 -21.88 -11.36 15.48
CA ALA A 22 -21.46 -10.54 14.34
C ALA A 22 -21.48 -11.40 13.06
N HIS A 23 -21.93 -10.82 11.95
CA HIS A 23 -22.03 -11.54 10.69
C HIS A 23 -20.64 -12.07 10.29
N PRO A 24 -20.50 -13.32 9.81
CA PRO A 24 -19.19 -13.93 9.52
C PRO A 24 -18.29 -13.11 8.59
N VAL A 25 -18.87 -12.32 7.69
CA VAL A 25 -18.13 -11.41 6.78
C VAL A 25 -17.54 -10.21 7.53
N ILE A 26 -18.26 -9.64 8.50
CA ILE A 26 -17.79 -8.51 9.30
C ILE A 26 -16.61 -8.94 10.17
N SER A 27 -16.71 -10.12 10.81
CA SER A 27 -15.59 -10.66 11.60
C SER A 27 -14.33 -10.90 10.76
N LYS A 28 -14.48 -11.40 9.53
CA LYS A 28 -13.34 -11.56 8.61
C LYS A 28 -12.73 -10.23 8.18
N LEU A 29 -13.56 -9.22 7.95
CA LEU A 29 -13.09 -7.89 7.59
C LEU A 29 -12.32 -7.24 8.75
N ASP A 30 -12.83 -7.34 9.98
CA ASP A 30 -12.15 -6.85 11.19
C ASP A 30 -10.80 -7.56 11.42
N GLU A 31 -10.75 -8.87 11.18
CA GLU A 31 -9.52 -9.66 11.26
C GLU A 31 -8.49 -9.19 10.22
N ALA A 32 -8.92 -8.99 8.97
CA ALA A 32 -8.06 -8.47 7.90
C ALA A 32 -7.57 -7.03 8.18
N LEU A 33 -8.44 -6.15 8.68
CA LEU A 33 -8.07 -4.79 9.10
C LEU A 33 -7.05 -4.81 10.24
N SER A 34 -7.26 -5.68 11.24
CA SER A 34 -6.36 -5.83 12.37
C SER A 34 -5.00 -6.37 11.95
N GLY A 35 -4.95 -7.34 11.03
CA GLY A 35 -3.70 -7.87 10.48
C GLY A 35 -2.87 -6.83 9.72
N LEU A 36 -3.53 -5.96 8.95
CA LEU A 36 -2.86 -4.86 8.25
C LEU A 36 -2.31 -3.80 9.21
N ARG A 37 -3.03 -3.49 10.30
CA ARG A 37 -2.60 -2.53 11.35
C ARG A 37 -1.38 -3.05 12.12
N THR A 38 -1.34 -4.33 12.49
CA THR A 38 -0.22 -4.91 13.25
C THR A 38 1.06 -5.04 12.41
N SER A 39 0.92 -5.05 11.08
CA SER A 39 2.04 -5.11 10.13
C SER A 39 2.77 -3.77 9.93
N GLU A 40 2.46 -2.72 10.70
CA GLU A 40 2.99 -1.35 10.54
C GLU A 40 4.50 -1.18 10.84
N THR A 41 5.17 -2.12 11.49
CA THR A 41 6.49 -1.82 12.10
C THR A 41 7.72 -1.94 11.19
N THR A 42 7.64 -2.51 9.98
CA THR A 42 8.82 -2.59 9.10
C THR A 42 8.47 -2.51 7.60
N CYS A 43 8.64 -1.32 7.04
CA CYS A 43 8.45 -1.01 5.61
C CYS A 43 9.77 -1.06 4.82
N SER A 44 10.74 -1.88 5.25
CA SER A 44 12.09 -1.83 4.67
C SER A 44 12.29 -2.79 3.49
N SER A 45 11.51 -3.88 3.41
CA SER A 45 11.70 -4.95 2.42
C SER A 45 10.56 -5.06 1.40
N SER A 46 10.91 -5.41 0.15
CA SER A 46 9.96 -5.63 -0.96
C SER A 46 8.93 -6.72 -0.65
N SER A 47 9.37 -7.80 0.00
CA SER A 47 8.52 -8.92 0.41
C SER A 47 7.41 -8.49 1.36
N SER A 48 7.73 -7.68 2.38
CA SER A 48 6.76 -7.14 3.36
C SER A 48 5.69 -6.29 2.68
N VAL A 49 6.07 -5.42 1.74
CA VAL A 49 5.11 -4.59 1.00
C VAL A 49 4.24 -5.46 0.09
N THR A 50 4.81 -6.46 -0.57
CA THR A 50 4.06 -7.39 -1.41
C THR A 50 3.05 -8.21 -0.60
N CYS A 51 3.44 -8.67 0.61
CA CYS A 51 2.51 -9.30 1.54
C CYS A 51 1.34 -8.36 1.90
N LYS A 52 1.63 -7.10 2.26
CA LYS A 52 0.57 -6.12 2.55
C LYS A 52 -0.38 -5.87 1.37
N VAL A 53 0.13 -5.89 0.14
CA VAL A 53 -0.71 -5.78 -1.06
C VAL A 53 -1.60 -7.02 -1.22
N ASN A 54 -1.10 -8.21 -0.89
CA ASN A 54 -1.90 -9.44 -0.88
C ASN A 54 -2.96 -9.43 0.24
N ASP A 55 -2.60 -9.02 1.46
CA ASP A 55 -3.55 -8.88 2.57
C ASP A 55 -4.67 -7.87 2.22
N LEU A 56 -4.32 -6.81 1.48
CA LEU A 56 -5.30 -5.87 0.93
C LEU A 56 -6.29 -6.52 -0.04
N GLN A 57 -5.83 -7.46 -0.86
CA GLN A 57 -6.71 -8.16 -1.79
C GLN A 57 -7.76 -8.99 -1.04
N ASP A 58 -7.39 -9.59 0.09
CA ASP A 58 -8.31 -10.33 0.95
C ASP A 58 -9.28 -9.40 1.67
N LEU A 59 -8.79 -8.25 2.15
CA LEU A 59 -9.63 -7.20 2.74
C LEU A 59 -10.70 -6.71 1.74
N HIS A 60 -10.30 -6.33 0.53
CA HIS A 60 -11.25 -5.91 -0.52
C HIS A 60 -12.14 -7.07 -1.00
N GLY A 61 -11.66 -8.31 -0.93
CA GLY A 61 -12.49 -9.50 -1.13
C GLY A 61 -13.60 -9.65 -0.07
N CYS A 62 -13.35 -9.23 1.16
CA CYS A 62 -14.37 -9.17 2.22
C CYS A 62 -15.34 -8.01 1.99
N VAL A 63 -14.86 -6.84 1.54
CA VAL A 63 -15.73 -5.71 1.15
C VAL A 63 -16.68 -6.08 0.02
N ASP A 64 -16.18 -6.78 -1.01
CA ASP A 64 -17.03 -7.27 -2.10
C ASP A 64 -18.17 -8.17 -1.59
N GLN A 65 -17.89 -9.05 -0.63
CA GLN A 65 -18.90 -9.92 -0.02
C GLN A 65 -19.87 -9.10 0.84
N LEU A 66 -19.36 -8.11 1.56
CA LEU A 66 -20.14 -7.23 2.42
C LEU A 66 -21.14 -6.39 1.59
N LEU A 67 -20.69 -5.82 0.47
CA LEU A 67 -21.53 -5.04 -0.46
C LEU A 67 -22.65 -5.85 -1.12
N LEU A 68 -22.51 -7.19 -1.16
CA LEU A 68 -23.53 -8.09 -1.69
C LEU A 68 -24.57 -8.52 -0.64
N LEU A 69 -24.40 -8.17 0.64
CA LEU A 69 -25.35 -8.58 1.68
C LEU A 69 -26.69 -7.86 1.51
N PRO A 70 -27.83 -8.57 1.54
CA PRO A 70 -29.16 -7.96 1.44
C PRO A 70 -29.41 -6.90 2.51
N LEU A 71 -28.87 -7.11 3.72
CA LEU A 71 -28.97 -6.15 4.81
C LEU A 71 -28.30 -4.82 4.43
N VAL A 72 -27.07 -4.90 3.90
CA VAL A 72 -26.33 -3.74 3.40
C VAL A 72 -27.17 -3.09 2.31
N GLN A 73 -27.62 -3.82 1.29
CA GLN A 73 -28.45 -3.30 0.19
C GLN A 73 -29.78 -2.66 0.63
N GLN A 74 -30.40 -3.13 1.72
CA GLN A 74 -31.65 -2.59 2.25
C GLN A 74 -31.45 -1.39 3.20
N SER A 75 -30.28 -1.26 3.83
CA SER A 75 -29.92 -0.12 4.69
C SER A 75 -29.65 1.17 3.92
N PHE A 76 -29.52 1.12 2.59
CA PHE A 76 -29.43 2.30 1.74
C PHE A 76 -30.83 2.91 1.53
N THR A 77 -31.27 3.69 2.50
CA THR A 77 -32.46 4.54 2.35
C THR A 77 -32.13 5.79 1.53
N GLN A 78 -33.16 6.53 1.09
CA GLN A 78 -33.01 7.77 0.32
C GLN A 78 -32.10 8.83 1.00
N GLU A 79 -31.97 8.80 2.34
CA GLU A 79 -31.05 9.67 3.10
C GLU A 79 -29.57 9.31 2.88
N TRP A 80 -29.25 8.06 2.55
CA TRP A 80 -27.88 7.60 2.30
C TRP A 80 -27.31 8.17 1.00
N HIS A 81 -28.12 8.16 -0.07
CA HIS A 81 -27.77 8.70 -1.38
C HIS A 81 -27.40 10.19 -1.30
N SER A 82 -28.10 10.97 -0.47
CA SER A 82 -27.82 12.41 -0.32
C SER A 82 -26.55 12.71 0.48
N ARG A 83 -26.10 11.80 1.35
CA ARG A 83 -25.10 12.12 2.38
C ARG A 83 -23.70 11.57 2.11
N TRP A 84 -23.60 10.36 1.56
CA TRP A 84 -22.30 9.63 1.52
C TRP A 84 -21.94 9.06 0.16
N ALA A 85 -22.86 9.10 -0.81
CA ALA A 85 -22.65 8.52 -2.14
C ALA A 85 -21.44 9.15 -2.84
N ASP A 86 -21.41 10.48 -2.95
CA ASP A 86 -20.32 11.20 -3.59
C ASP A 86 -18.98 10.95 -2.88
N GLU A 87 -18.97 10.99 -1.55
CA GLU A 87 -17.74 10.83 -0.78
C GLU A 87 -17.11 9.43 -0.92
N LEU A 88 -17.92 8.37 -0.94
CA LEU A 88 -17.44 7.00 -1.11
C LEU A 88 -17.07 6.69 -2.56
N LEU A 89 -17.79 7.26 -3.53
CA LEU A 89 -17.42 7.17 -4.93
C LEU A 89 -16.13 7.94 -5.20
N ASP A 90 -15.95 9.13 -4.65
CA ASP A 90 -14.70 9.89 -4.78
C ASP A 90 -13.54 9.16 -4.09
N GLY A 91 -13.77 8.59 -2.90
CA GLY A 91 -12.79 7.75 -2.22
C GLY A 91 -12.36 6.54 -3.06
N SER A 92 -13.31 5.79 -3.61
CA SER A 92 -13.00 4.62 -4.44
C SER A 92 -12.30 4.99 -5.76
N LEU A 93 -12.65 6.11 -6.39
CA LEU A 93 -11.95 6.62 -7.58
C LEU A 93 -10.52 7.00 -7.24
N TRP A 94 -10.33 7.69 -6.12
CA TRP A 94 -9.00 8.09 -5.67
C TRP A 94 -8.09 6.88 -5.39
N LEU A 95 -8.61 5.81 -4.76
CA LEU A 95 -7.85 4.56 -4.59
C LEU A 95 -7.41 3.94 -5.93
N LEU A 96 -8.27 4.00 -6.97
CA LEU A 96 -7.92 3.55 -8.32
C LEU A 96 -6.81 4.40 -8.95
N ASP A 97 -6.83 5.72 -8.73
CA ASP A 97 -5.79 6.63 -9.21
C ASP A 97 -4.43 6.36 -8.54
N LEU A 98 -4.43 6.07 -7.23
CA LEU A 98 -3.22 5.66 -6.50
C LEU A 98 -2.65 4.36 -7.06
N CYS A 99 -3.52 3.36 -7.28
CA CYS A 99 -3.15 2.08 -7.86
C CYS A 99 -2.54 2.25 -9.27
N SER A 100 -3.19 3.05 -10.11
CA SER A 100 -2.72 3.35 -11.46
C SER A 100 -1.37 4.06 -11.45
N THR A 101 -1.19 5.02 -10.54
CA THR A 101 0.07 5.74 -10.35
C THR A 101 1.21 4.80 -9.96
N ALA A 102 0.98 3.87 -9.03
CA ALA A 102 1.96 2.87 -8.61
C ALA A 102 2.35 1.96 -9.79
N LYS A 103 1.36 1.39 -10.48
CA LYS A 103 1.58 0.48 -11.62
C LYS A 103 2.38 1.14 -12.74
N ASN A 104 1.97 2.34 -13.17
CA ASN A 104 2.67 3.07 -14.23
C ASN A 104 4.13 3.36 -13.87
N SER A 105 4.40 3.65 -12.60
CA SER A 105 5.76 3.97 -12.12
C SER A 105 6.66 2.74 -12.00
N LEU A 106 6.08 1.60 -11.62
CA LEU A 106 6.75 0.30 -11.66
C LEU A 106 7.07 -0.10 -13.10
N LEU A 107 6.10 0.02 -14.00
CA LEU A 107 6.28 -0.29 -15.42
C LEU A 107 7.43 0.52 -16.03
N GLN A 108 7.45 1.84 -15.81
CA GLN A 108 8.55 2.70 -16.26
C GLN A 108 9.91 2.27 -15.69
N SER A 109 9.96 1.91 -14.40
CA SER A 109 11.19 1.45 -13.76
C SER A 109 11.64 0.10 -14.32
N LYS A 110 10.69 -0.80 -14.61
CA LYS A 110 10.91 -2.14 -15.18
C LYS A 110 11.46 -2.08 -16.60
N GLU A 111 10.83 -1.27 -17.46
CA GLU A 111 11.26 -1.09 -18.85
C GLU A 111 12.69 -0.54 -18.90
N ALA A 112 12.97 0.52 -18.14
CA ALA A 112 14.32 1.10 -18.06
C ALA A 112 15.34 0.10 -17.50
N LEU A 113 14.95 -0.72 -16.52
CA LEU A 113 15.79 -1.78 -15.95
C LEU A 113 16.12 -2.86 -16.98
N GLN A 114 15.15 -3.29 -17.77
CA GLN A 114 15.31 -4.31 -18.79
C GLN A 114 16.14 -3.82 -19.98
N GLU A 115 15.99 -2.55 -20.39
CA GLU A 115 16.84 -1.92 -21.40
C GLU A 115 18.30 -1.85 -20.94
N LEU A 116 18.53 -1.44 -19.68
CA LEU A 116 19.85 -1.44 -19.06
C LEU A 116 20.46 -2.84 -19.02
N GLN A 117 19.73 -3.83 -18.53
CA GLN A 117 20.18 -5.22 -18.49
C GLN A 117 20.51 -5.76 -19.88
N SER A 118 19.68 -5.45 -20.88
CA SER A 118 19.91 -5.87 -22.26
C SER A 118 21.19 -5.27 -22.84
N SER A 119 21.47 -4.01 -22.53
CA SER A 119 22.72 -3.34 -22.92
C SER A 119 23.94 -3.93 -22.19
N MET A 120 23.82 -4.23 -20.90
CA MET A 120 24.88 -4.91 -20.13
C MET A 120 25.20 -6.32 -20.65
N ARG A 121 24.19 -7.09 -21.11
CA ARG A 121 24.40 -8.42 -21.70
C ARG A 121 25.07 -8.37 -23.06
N ARG A 122 24.79 -7.33 -23.85
CA ARG A 122 25.33 -7.20 -25.22
C ARG A 122 26.83 -6.92 -25.26
N ARG A 123 27.47 -6.45 -24.18
CA ARG A 123 28.91 -6.36 -23.81
C ARG A 123 29.99 -6.05 -24.89
N LYS A 124 29.64 -5.82 -26.16
CA LYS A 124 30.52 -5.50 -27.29
C LYS A 124 30.46 -4.04 -27.71
N ALA A 125 29.57 -3.25 -27.14
CA ALA A 125 29.55 -1.81 -27.35
C ALA A 125 30.39 -1.15 -26.25
N GLY A 126 31.27 -0.24 -26.65
CA GLY A 126 32.26 0.38 -25.76
C GLY A 126 31.66 1.04 -24.51
N GLU A 127 32.52 1.32 -23.53
CA GLU A 127 32.17 1.85 -22.21
C GLU A 127 31.20 3.06 -22.25
N SER A 128 31.36 3.94 -23.25
CA SER A 128 30.48 5.11 -23.40
C SER A 128 29.01 4.79 -23.71
N MET A 129 28.71 3.65 -24.34
CA MET A 129 27.33 3.25 -24.62
C MET A 129 26.62 2.73 -23.37
N LEU A 130 27.34 2.00 -22.50
CA LEU A 130 26.79 1.54 -21.23
C LEU A 130 26.52 2.72 -20.29
N ASP A 131 27.43 3.69 -20.23
CA ASP A 131 27.25 4.91 -19.45
C ASP A 131 25.97 5.66 -19.82
N ASN A 132 25.71 5.81 -21.12
CA ASN A 132 24.50 6.47 -21.62
C ASN A 132 23.24 5.72 -21.15
N GLU A 133 23.28 4.40 -21.13
CA GLU A 133 22.14 3.57 -20.72
C GLU A 133 21.91 3.63 -19.20
N ILE A 134 22.98 3.61 -18.41
CA ILE A 134 22.92 3.85 -16.96
C ILE A 134 22.31 5.23 -16.68
N GLN A 135 22.74 6.26 -17.41
CA GLN A 135 22.22 7.61 -17.26
C GLN A 135 20.73 7.71 -17.60
N LYS A 136 20.26 7.02 -18.65
CA LYS A 136 18.82 6.93 -18.97
C LYS A 136 18.03 6.28 -17.85
N TYR A 137 18.46 5.12 -17.36
CA TYR A 137 17.81 4.43 -16.23
C TYR A 137 17.71 5.35 -15.01
N LEU A 138 18.82 6.00 -14.62
CA LEU A 138 18.83 6.93 -13.49
C LEU A 138 17.92 8.15 -13.70
N SER A 139 17.77 8.61 -14.94
CA SER A 139 16.83 9.69 -15.29
C SER A 139 15.38 9.27 -15.08
N VAL A 140 14.99 8.09 -15.58
CA VAL A 140 13.65 7.51 -15.35
C VAL A 140 13.40 7.33 -13.86
N ARG A 141 14.37 6.78 -13.12
CA ARG A 141 14.27 6.64 -11.67
C ARG A 141 14.07 7.98 -10.97
N LYS A 142 14.76 9.05 -11.39
CA LYS A 142 14.55 10.40 -10.83
C LYS A 142 13.12 10.91 -11.04
N SER A 143 12.52 10.70 -12.21
CA SER A 143 11.14 11.10 -12.48
C SER A 143 10.15 10.28 -11.63
N VAL A 144 10.34 8.95 -11.56
CA VAL A 144 9.53 8.05 -10.74
C VAL A 144 9.59 8.46 -9.27
N ARG A 145 10.79 8.69 -8.70
CA ARG A 145 10.91 9.15 -7.31
C ARG A 145 10.16 10.46 -7.06
N LYS A 146 10.19 11.39 -8.01
CA LYS A 146 9.46 12.66 -7.90
C LYS A 146 7.94 12.42 -7.91
N ALA A 147 7.44 11.56 -8.79
CA ALA A 147 6.04 11.19 -8.86
C ALA A 147 5.56 10.52 -7.56
N MET A 148 6.32 9.55 -7.03
CA MET A 148 5.99 8.87 -5.77
C MET A 148 5.99 9.82 -4.58
N LYS A 149 6.98 10.71 -4.47
CA LYS A 149 7.00 11.74 -3.40
C LYS A 149 5.80 12.67 -3.49
N LYS A 150 5.39 13.05 -4.71
CA LYS A 150 4.18 13.85 -4.93
C LYS A 150 2.94 13.07 -4.48
N ALA A 151 2.81 11.80 -4.86
CA ALA A 151 1.70 10.95 -4.45
C ALA A 151 1.60 10.84 -2.92
N ILE A 152 2.71 10.55 -2.23
CA ILE A 152 2.78 10.52 -0.76
C ILE A 152 2.35 11.86 -0.14
N SER A 153 2.76 12.99 -0.73
CA SER A 153 2.32 14.31 -0.27
C SER A 153 0.81 14.50 -0.43
N CYS A 154 0.22 14.03 -1.53
CA CYS A 154 -1.23 14.07 -1.75
C CYS A 154 -1.98 13.19 -0.74
N LEU A 155 -1.45 12.01 -0.40
CA LEU A 155 -2.01 11.14 0.66
C LEU A 155 -2.12 11.87 1.99
N LYS A 156 -1.06 12.59 2.37
CA LYS A 156 -0.99 13.32 3.65
C LYS A 156 -1.98 14.48 3.69
N ALA A 157 -2.04 15.29 2.62
CA ALA A 157 -2.99 16.39 2.53
C ALA A 157 -4.46 15.92 2.68
N ARG A 158 -4.83 14.81 2.02
CA ARG A 158 -6.19 14.28 2.13
C ARG A 158 -6.53 13.74 3.52
N LYS A 159 -5.54 13.22 4.25
CA LYS A 159 -5.71 12.76 5.64
C LYS A 159 -6.04 13.92 6.59
N ASP A 160 -5.40 15.07 6.37
CA ASP A 160 -5.62 16.28 7.17
C ASP A 160 -7.04 16.84 6.94
N ASP A 161 -7.53 16.83 5.69
CA ASP A 161 -8.89 17.28 5.36
C ASP A 161 -9.99 16.34 5.92
N SER A 162 -9.73 15.03 5.94
CA SER A 162 -10.73 14.00 6.32
C SER A 162 -11.03 13.92 7.82
N THR A 163 -10.21 14.57 8.68
CA THR A 163 -10.38 14.56 10.15
C THR A 163 -11.55 15.44 10.62
N SER A 164 -12.25 16.11 9.69
CA SER A 164 -13.30 17.09 9.97
C SER A 164 -14.74 16.56 9.89
N SER A 165 -14.97 15.28 9.58
CA SER A 165 -16.34 14.75 9.44
C SER A 165 -17.00 14.45 10.79
N ALA A 166 -18.19 15.01 10.96
CA ALA A 166 -18.92 15.18 12.22
C ALA A 166 -19.46 13.87 12.81
N LEU A 167 -19.59 13.87 14.15
CA LEU A 167 -20.26 12.87 14.99
C LEU A 167 -21.55 12.33 14.34
N ILE A 168 -21.49 11.10 13.85
CA ILE A 168 -22.66 10.43 13.28
C ILE A 168 -23.49 9.85 14.43
N LYS A 169 -24.81 10.09 14.40
CA LYS A 169 -25.77 9.43 15.30
C LYS A 169 -25.81 7.93 14.99
N ASP A 170 -25.93 7.14 16.05
CA ASP A 170 -25.90 5.67 16.10
C ASP A 170 -26.99 5.03 15.22
N ASP A 171 -26.69 4.84 13.92
CA ASP A 171 -27.51 4.14 12.94
C ASP A 171 -26.65 3.08 12.22
N GLU A 172 -27.24 1.96 11.85
CA GLU A 172 -26.55 0.81 11.25
C GLU A 172 -25.86 1.18 9.93
N ALA A 173 -26.45 2.11 9.18
CA ALA A 173 -25.89 2.65 7.95
C ALA A 173 -24.65 3.52 8.20
N ALA A 174 -24.55 4.19 9.35
CA ALA A 174 -23.38 4.96 9.75
C ALA A 174 -22.20 4.06 10.11
N ALA A 175 -22.46 2.98 10.85
CA ALA A 175 -21.45 1.98 11.20
C ALA A 175 -20.82 1.36 9.94
N PHE A 176 -21.63 1.12 8.91
CA PHE A 176 -21.16 0.63 7.62
C PHE A 176 -20.28 1.65 6.88
N VAL A 177 -20.65 2.93 6.86
CA VAL A 177 -19.81 4.01 6.29
C VAL A 177 -18.47 4.08 7.01
N THR A 178 -18.48 4.08 8.34
CA THR A 178 -17.26 4.09 9.17
C THR A 178 -16.35 2.91 8.80
N LEU A 179 -16.92 1.71 8.63
CA LEU A 179 -16.17 0.53 8.23
C LEU A 179 -15.53 0.66 6.85
N LEU A 180 -16.26 1.19 5.85
CA LEU A 180 -15.70 1.47 4.53
C LEU A 180 -14.58 2.53 4.59
N LYS A 181 -14.72 3.54 5.46
CA LYS A 181 -13.68 4.55 5.69
C LYS A 181 -12.44 3.96 6.37
N GLU A 182 -12.60 3.00 7.26
CA GLU A 182 -11.48 2.26 7.83
C GLU A 182 -10.74 1.43 6.77
N VAL A 183 -11.46 0.77 5.87
CA VAL A 183 -10.88 0.06 4.72
C VAL A 183 -10.14 1.01 3.80
N GLU A 184 -10.73 2.17 3.49
CA GLU A 184 -10.10 3.22 2.69
C GLU A 184 -8.78 3.70 3.34
N GLY A 185 -8.80 3.93 4.66
CA GLY A 185 -7.62 4.30 5.44
C GLY A 185 -6.52 3.23 5.42
N ALA A 186 -6.87 1.97 5.65
CA ALA A 186 -5.94 0.84 5.58
C ALA A 186 -5.34 0.71 4.17
N THR A 187 -6.16 0.84 3.13
CA THR A 187 -5.72 0.80 1.73
C THR A 187 -4.72 1.92 1.44
N THR A 188 -5.01 3.12 1.94
CA THR A 188 -4.14 4.29 1.79
C THR A 188 -2.77 4.08 2.46
N ALA A 189 -2.74 3.49 3.65
CA ALA A 189 -1.49 3.21 4.37
C ALA A 189 -0.60 2.19 3.62
N VAL A 190 -1.19 1.18 2.99
CA VAL A 190 -0.43 0.25 2.14
C VAL A 190 0.06 0.95 0.87
N PHE A 191 -0.74 1.81 0.23
CA PHE A 191 -0.25 2.61 -0.91
C PHE A 191 0.89 3.54 -0.51
N GLU A 192 0.87 4.15 0.67
CA GLU A 192 2.02 4.91 1.18
C GLU A 192 3.28 4.02 1.28
N SER A 193 3.14 2.80 1.77
CA SER A 193 4.23 1.81 1.83
C SER A 193 4.76 1.45 0.43
N VAL A 194 3.86 1.21 -0.53
CA VAL A 194 4.18 0.93 -1.94
C VAL A 194 4.93 2.11 -2.57
N PHE A 195 4.46 3.34 -2.40
CA PHE A 195 5.13 4.53 -2.95
C PHE A 195 6.49 4.77 -2.30
N CYS A 196 6.63 4.53 -0.98
CA CYS A 196 7.92 4.58 -0.31
C CYS A 196 8.90 3.57 -0.89
N LEU A 197 8.48 2.32 -1.10
CA LEU A 197 9.28 1.29 -1.75
C LEU A 197 9.72 1.70 -3.16
N ILE A 198 8.77 2.07 -4.04
CA ILE A 198 9.05 2.45 -5.43
C ILE A 198 9.96 3.68 -5.51
N SER A 199 9.79 4.65 -4.62
CA SER A 199 10.63 5.85 -4.57
C SER A 199 12.03 5.59 -4.03
N GLY A 200 12.28 4.40 -3.48
CA GLY A 200 13.50 4.12 -2.74
C GLY A 200 13.68 4.97 -1.47
N ALA A 201 12.66 5.70 -1.02
CA ALA A 201 12.74 6.56 0.15
C ALA A 201 12.62 5.77 1.45
N ARG A 202 13.32 6.22 2.50
CA ARG A 202 13.07 5.79 3.89
C ARG A 202 11.78 6.43 4.41
N GLN A 203 11.02 5.67 5.19
CA GLN A 203 9.88 6.21 5.94
C GLN A 203 10.35 7.33 6.90
N PRO A 204 9.62 8.46 7.00
CA PRO A 204 9.86 9.51 8.00
C PRO A 204 9.44 8.96 9.37
N GLY A 205 10.37 8.28 10.03
CA GLY A 205 10.17 7.58 11.30
C GLY A 205 11.44 6.81 11.72
N SER A 206 12.29 6.47 10.74
CA SER A 206 13.68 6.13 10.99
C SER A 206 14.45 7.43 11.28
N SER A 207 14.84 7.64 12.54
CA SER A 207 15.77 8.68 13.01
C SER A 207 17.02 8.81 12.14
N SER A 208 16.96 9.58 11.06
CA SER A 208 18.14 10.01 10.29
C SER A 208 17.91 11.26 9.42
N ALA A 209 16.84 12.04 9.69
CA ALA A 209 16.49 13.20 8.88
C ALA A 209 17.58 14.30 8.84
N TRP A 210 18.62 14.23 9.68
CA TRP A 210 19.71 15.22 9.78
C TRP A 210 21.09 14.60 9.56
N SER A 211 21.32 13.95 8.41
CA SER A 211 22.69 13.59 8.02
C SER A 211 23.00 14.00 6.59
N PHE A 212 22.87 15.30 6.33
CA PHE A 212 23.63 15.95 5.26
C PHE A 212 24.48 17.06 5.89
N ILE A 213 25.80 16.96 5.64
CA ILE A 213 26.93 17.83 6.04
C ILE A 213 27.54 17.40 7.40
N SER A 214 28.70 16.74 7.49
CA SER A 214 30.01 17.16 6.97
C SER A 214 31.06 16.02 6.89
N LYS A 215 32.06 16.21 6.02
CA LYS A 215 33.32 15.48 5.93
C LYS A 215 34.14 15.64 7.23
N VAL A 216 34.44 14.55 7.94
CA VAL A 216 35.60 14.45 8.85
C VAL A 216 36.21 13.06 8.73
N THR A 217 37.48 13.02 8.35
CA THR A 217 38.32 11.81 8.38
C THR A 217 38.75 11.50 9.81
N LEU A 218 38.38 10.35 10.36
CA LEU A 218 39.30 9.52 11.16
C LEU A 218 38.77 8.10 11.39
N LYS A 219 39.68 7.14 11.22
CA LYS A 219 39.56 5.68 11.39
C LYS A 219 38.95 5.27 12.75
N ARG A 220 38.10 4.23 12.77
CA ARG A 220 38.29 2.94 13.51
C ARG A 220 37.01 2.08 13.54
N ARG A 221 37.13 0.92 12.86
CA ARG A 221 36.53 -0.42 13.09
C ARG A 221 35.10 -0.58 13.67
N ALA A 222 34.31 -1.32 12.87
CA ALA A 222 33.43 -2.44 13.24
C ALA A 222 32.16 -2.15 14.07
N ALA A 223 31.10 -1.81 13.36
CA ALA A 223 29.91 -2.66 13.22
C ALA A 223 29.19 -2.21 11.95
N SER A 224 29.21 -3.03 10.89
CA SER A 224 28.31 -2.81 9.77
C SER A 224 26.91 -3.12 10.29
N SER A 225 26.17 -2.10 10.72
CA SER A 225 24.72 -2.23 10.59
C SER A 225 24.49 -2.20 9.09
N GLU A 226 24.16 -3.36 8.52
CA GLU A 226 23.62 -3.42 7.17
C GLU A 226 22.39 -2.52 7.20
N VAL A 227 22.56 -1.30 6.69
CA VAL A 227 21.46 -0.37 6.48
C VAL A 227 20.55 -1.11 5.51
N ASP A 228 19.40 -1.59 6.00
CA ASP A 228 18.39 -2.29 5.20
C ASP A 228 17.81 -1.30 4.17
N LEU A 229 18.53 -1.18 3.05
CA LEU A 229 18.17 -0.36 1.92
C LEU A 229 17.27 -1.21 1.02
N ASN A 230 16.10 -0.67 0.69
CA ASN A 230 15.23 -1.28 -0.30
C ASN A 230 15.98 -1.50 -1.63
N GLY A 231 15.54 -2.51 -2.39
CA GLY A 231 16.18 -2.94 -3.63
C GLY A 231 16.40 -1.81 -4.64
N PHE A 232 15.41 -0.93 -4.82
CA PHE A 232 15.52 0.22 -5.73
C PHE A 232 16.69 1.14 -5.34
N ASN A 233 16.73 1.60 -4.09
CA ASN A 233 17.76 2.55 -3.65
C ASN A 233 19.16 1.92 -3.67
N LYS A 234 19.27 0.63 -3.33
CA LYS A 234 20.54 -0.11 -3.40
C LYS A 234 21.10 -0.12 -4.82
N GLN A 235 20.28 -0.43 -5.83
CA GLN A 235 20.73 -0.47 -7.23
C GLN A 235 21.00 0.94 -7.77
N ASP A 236 20.14 1.91 -7.45
CA ASP A 236 20.31 3.30 -7.88
C ASP A 236 21.66 3.86 -7.39
N MET A 237 22.01 3.64 -6.11
CA MET A 237 23.29 4.06 -5.52
C MET A 237 24.49 3.34 -6.13
N ALA A 238 24.38 2.04 -6.41
CA ALA A 238 25.44 1.27 -7.05
C ALA A 238 25.74 1.78 -8.47
N LEU A 239 24.71 2.10 -9.25
CA LEU A 239 24.83 2.66 -10.58
C LEU A 239 25.40 4.09 -10.57
N GLU A 240 24.99 4.93 -9.62
CA GLU A 240 25.56 6.28 -9.44
C GLU A 240 27.05 6.21 -9.03
N SER A 241 27.42 5.27 -8.16
CA SER A 241 28.81 5.01 -7.80
C SER A 241 29.62 4.57 -9.02
N LEU A 242 29.08 3.64 -9.83
CA LEU A 242 29.71 3.18 -11.07
C LEU A 242 30.03 4.32 -12.03
N MET A 243 29.10 5.28 -12.17
CA MET A 243 29.26 6.46 -13.03
C MET A 243 30.31 7.46 -12.52
N SER A 244 30.58 7.49 -11.21
CA SER A 244 31.47 8.47 -10.58
C SER A 244 32.93 8.00 -10.41
N HIS A 245 33.19 6.70 -10.35
CA HIS A 245 34.54 6.13 -10.16
C HIS A 245 35.38 5.99 -11.45
N LYS A 246 35.16 6.84 -12.45
CA LYS A 246 35.79 6.79 -13.79
C LYS A 246 37.32 7.03 -13.83
N THR A 247 38.01 7.27 -12.71
CA THR A 247 39.41 7.75 -12.74
C THR A 247 40.48 6.77 -12.25
N GLY A 248 40.18 5.48 -12.03
CA GLY A 248 41.24 4.56 -11.62
C GLY A 248 40.89 3.08 -11.64
N LYS A 249 41.34 2.41 -12.72
CA LYS A 249 41.47 0.95 -12.91
C LYS A 249 40.17 0.13 -12.96
N VAL A 250 40.06 -0.64 -14.04
CA VAL A 250 39.35 -1.92 -14.23
C VAL A 250 38.16 -2.10 -13.29
N HIS A 251 36.95 -1.90 -13.81
CA HIS A 251 35.77 -2.41 -13.12
C HIS A 251 36.03 -3.86 -12.72
N ASP A 252 36.12 -4.09 -11.41
CA ASP A 252 36.30 -5.42 -10.87
C ASP A 252 35.16 -6.27 -11.43
N LEU A 253 35.49 -7.32 -12.18
CA LEU A 253 34.53 -8.16 -12.88
C LEU A 253 33.45 -8.66 -11.91
N THR A 254 33.83 -8.80 -10.63
CA THR A 254 32.96 -9.15 -9.51
C THR A 254 31.93 -8.06 -9.18
N GLN A 255 32.26 -6.77 -9.22
CA GLN A 255 31.31 -5.68 -8.96
C GLN A 255 30.23 -5.59 -10.04
N VAL A 256 30.62 -5.73 -11.31
CA VAL A 256 29.67 -5.73 -12.42
C VAL A 256 28.74 -6.94 -12.33
N GLN A 257 29.26 -8.11 -11.92
CA GLN A 257 28.47 -9.31 -11.71
C GLN A 257 27.46 -9.13 -10.56
N GLN A 258 27.92 -8.62 -9.41
CA GLN A 258 27.06 -8.32 -8.26
C GLN A 258 25.95 -7.33 -8.60
N LEU A 259 26.26 -6.29 -9.38
CA LEU A 259 25.28 -5.34 -9.88
C LEU A 259 24.25 -6.03 -10.79
N GLN A 260 24.68 -6.86 -11.75
CA GLN A 260 23.75 -7.59 -12.62
C GLN A 260 22.81 -8.50 -11.83
N ASP A 261 23.32 -9.21 -10.83
CA ASP A 261 22.50 -10.10 -10.01
C ASP A 261 21.55 -9.29 -9.10
N GLY A 262 22.00 -8.15 -8.59
CA GLY A 262 21.16 -7.18 -7.89
C GLY A 262 20.01 -6.63 -8.76
N LEU A 263 20.30 -6.27 -10.01
CA LEU A 263 19.29 -5.80 -10.97
C LEU A 263 18.30 -6.92 -11.35
N LYS A 264 18.75 -8.18 -11.43
CA LYS A 264 17.84 -9.33 -11.68
C LYS A 264 16.87 -9.52 -10.51
N ASN A 265 17.38 -9.49 -9.28
CA ASN A 265 16.54 -9.61 -8.09
C ASN A 265 15.53 -8.46 -8.02
N LEU A 266 15.96 -7.23 -8.29
CA LEU A 266 15.05 -6.08 -8.36
C LEU A 266 13.97 -6.26 -9.45
N ASN A 267 14.29 -6.85 -10.59
CA ASN A 267 13.30 -7.13 -11.63
C ASN A 267 12.25 -8.17 -11.19
N LEU A 268 12.65 -9.17 -10.40
CA LEU A 268 11.71 -10.12 -9.80
C LEU A 268 10.82 -9.43 -8.75
N ASP A 269 11.43 -8.64 -7.87
CA ASP A 269 10.69 -7.85 -6.86
C ASP A 269 9.64 -6.92 -7.51
N ILE A 270 10.00 -6.28 -8.63
CA ILE A 270 9.09 -5.44 -9.41
C ILE A 270 7.94 -6.27 -10.00
N GLN A 271 8.25 -7.44 -10.55
CA GLN A 271 7.26 -8.33 -11.16
C GLN A 271 6.22 -8.78 -10.14
N ASP A 272 6.66 -9.27 -8.98
CA ASP A 272 5.75 -9.76 -7.92
C ASP A 272 4.82 -8.65 -7.43
N LEU A 273 5.37 -7.45 -7.24
CA LEU A 273 4.59 -6.29 -6.82
C LEU A 273 3.61 -5.81 -7.90
N GLU A 274 4.01 -5.84 -9.17
CA GLU A 274 3.16 -5.48 -10.32
C GLU A 274 1.96 -6.44 -10.43
N GLU A 275 2.17 -7.75 -10.27
CA GLU A 275 1.11 -8.75 -10.28
C GLU A 275 0.12 -8.55 -9.12
N GLY A 276 0.64 -8.30 -7.90
CA GLY A 276 -0.19 -7.99 -6.75
C GLY A 276 -1.05 -6.73 -6.95
N LEU A 277 -0.46 -5.67 -7.52
CA LEU A 277 -1.18 -4.43 -7.82
C LEU A 277 -2.19 -4.58 -8.95
N GLU A 278 -1.91 -5.39 -9.98
CA GLU A 278 -2.86 -5.70 -11.04
C GLU A 278 -4.10 -6.41 -10.50
N SER A 279 -3.90 -7.40 -9.62
CA SER A 279 -5.01 -8.09 -8.94
C SER A 279 -5.81 -7.14 -8.05
N LEU A 280 -5.13 -6.32 -7.24
CA LEU A 280 -5.78 -5.32 -6.39
C LEU A 280 -6.58 -4.31 -7.23
N HIS A 281 -6.05 -3.83 -8.34
CA HIS A 281 -6.73 -2.90 -9.25
C HIS A 281 -8.07 -3.45 -9.72
N ARG A 282 -8.12 -4.73 -10.12
CA ARG A 282 -9.35 -5.40 -10.56
C ARG A 282 -10.39 -5.48 -9.44
N ARG A 283 -9.95 -5.74 -8.20
CA ARG A 283 -10.84 -5.75 -7.02
C ARG A 283 -11.39 -4.36 -6.72
N LEU A 284 -10.55 -3.33 -6.73
CA LEU A 284 -10.99 -1.95 -6.54
C LEU A 284 -12.04 -1.52 -7.59
N ILE A 285 -11.86 -1.90 -8.86
CA ILE A 285 -12.86 -1.67 -9.91
C ILE A 285 -14.18 -2.37 -9.54
N LYS A 286 -14.12 -3.63 -9.14
CA LYS A 286 -15.30 -4.41 -8.76
C LYS A 286 -16.03 -3.80 -7.56
N SER A 287 -15.31 -3.41 -6.51
CA SER A 287 -15.91 -2.76 -5.34
C SER A 287 -16.57 -1.43 -5.72
N ARG A 288 -15.94 -0.63 -6.60
CA ARG A 288 -16.54 0.59 -7.14
C ARG A 288 -17.82 0.32 -7.93
N VAL A 289 -17.84 -0.70 -8.79
CA VAL A 289 -19.04 -1.09 -9.55
C VAL A 289 -20.15 -1.52 -8.60
N SER A 290 -19.85 -2.29 -7.57
CA SER A 290 -20.82 -2.67 -6.54
C SER A 290 -21.39 -1.44 -5.81
N LEU A 291 -20.54 -0.47 -5.42
CA LEU A 291 -20.99 0.80 -4.84
C LEU A 291 -21.90 1.59 -5.79
N LEU A 292 -21.52 1.70 -7.07
CA LEU A 292 -22.35 2.38 -8.08
C LEU A 292 -23.71 1.70 -8.27
N ASN A 293 -23.75 0.36 -8.26
CA ASN A 293 -25.01 -0.38 -8.39
C ASN A 293 -25.91 -0.13 -7.19
N ILE A 294 -25.35 -0.12 -5.98
CA ILE A 294 -26.08 0.20 -4.76
C ILE A 294 -26.61 1.64 -4.77
N ILE A 295 -25.82 2.59 -5.27
CA ILE A 295 -26.21 4.02 -5.29
C ILE A 295 -27.26 4.33 -6.37
N ASN A 296 -27.35 3.52 -7.42
CA ASN A 296 -28.27 3.75 -8.54
C ASN A 296 -29.59 2.96 -8.46
N HIS A 297 -29.76 2.07 -7.47
CA HIS A 297 -30.94 1.24 -7.26
C HIS A 297 -31.61 1.54 -5.92
#